data_AF-A0A378VYG3-F1
#
_entry.id   AF-A0A378VYG3-F1
#
_cell.length_a   1.000
_cell.length_b   1.000
_cell.length_c   1.000
_cell.angle_alpha   90.00
_cell.angle_beta   90.00
_cell.angle_gamma   90.00
#
_symmetry.space_group_name_H-M   'P 1'
#
loop_
_entity.id
_entity.type
_entity.pdbx_description
1 polymer ?
#
loop_
_entity_poly.entity_id
_entity_poly.type
_entity_poly.pdbx_seq_one_letter_code
_entity_poly.pdbx_strand_id
1 'polypeptide(L)'
;MKNEYTNFFKWPEPNSEQPKTVGELLFDLMSENNWQGAHNWRLKAAQIAPTLVGGSKKHGGADLGPTRSKRAWAELGVDGSGLWDSAPPEDFSGMPRLTVRMTARIQGFPDDWQFFGKKTPMYRQIGNAFPPPVAEAVGRQIIKALKRKIE
;
A
#
# COMPACT_ATOMS: atom_id res chain seq x y z
N MET A 1 24.14 14.71 4.67
CA MET A 1 24.94 13.73 5.42
C MET A 1 26.27 14.39 5.79
N LYS A 2 26.85 14.14 6.97
CA LYS A 2 28.18 14.72 7.30
C LYS A 2 29.24 14.19 6.33
N ASN A 3 30.18 15.03 5.93
CA ASN A 3 31.21 14.70 4.93
C ASN A 3 31.99 13.41 5.24
N GLU A 4 32.19 13.09 6.52
CA GLU A 4 32.90 11.88 6.97
C GLU A 4 32.18 10.55 6.63
N TYR A 5 30.87 10.57 6.32
CA TYR A 5 30.10 9.36 5.98
C TYR A 5 29.77 9.26 4.48
N THR A 6 29.96 10.34 3.71
CA THR A 6 29.54 10.40 2.30
C THR A 6 30.18 9.32 1.45
N ASN A 7 31.45 9.00 1.68
CA ASN A 7 32.18 7.98 0.91
C ASN A 7 31.71 6.54 1.21
N PHE A 8 30.97 6.33 2.30
CA PHE A 8 30.49 5.01 2.74
C PHE A 8 29.00 4.81 2.47
N PHE A 9 28.30 5.85 1.98
CA PHE A 9 26.90 5.75 1.61
C PHE A 9 26.76 5.54 0.10
N LYS A 10 25.89 4.61 -0.28
CA LYS A 10 25.41 4.45 -1.64
C LYS A 10 23.89 4.40 -1.60
N TRP A 11 23.24 4.89 -2.66
CA TRP A 11 21.81 4.65 -2.81
C TRP A 11 21.55 3.14 -2.95
N PRO A 12 20.43 2.62 -2.41
CA PRO A 12 20.09 1.23 -2.60
C PRO A 12 19.80 0.97 -4.08
N GLU A 13 20.24 -0.19 -4.56
CA GLU A 13 19.94 -0.63 -5.92
C GLU A 13 18.47 -1.06 -6.04
N PRO A 14 17.83 -0.89 -7.21
CA PRO A 14 16.48 -1.38 -7.45
C PRO A 14 16.37 -2.89 -7.22
N ASN A 15 15.27 -3.33 -6.62
CA ASN A 15 14.96 -4.76 -6.55
C ASN A 15 14.63 -5.29 -7.95
N SER A 16 15.22 -6.42 -8.33
CA SER A 16 14.96 -7.13 -9.60
C SER A 16 13.68 -7.96 -9.59
N GLU A 17 13.09 -8.20 -8.42
CA GLU A 17 11.85 -8.94 -8.29
C GLU A 17 10.68 -8.15 -8.90
N GLN A 18 9.85 -8.84 -9.69
CA GLN A 18 8.64 -8.24 -10.21
C GLN A 18 7.63 -8.03 -9.08
N PRO A 19 7.04 -6.82 -8.96
CA PRO A 19 6.01 -6.58 -7.97
C PRO A 19 4.75 -7.38 -8.30
N LYS A 20 4.09 -7.89 -7.27
CA LYS A 20 2.75 -8.50 -7.40
C LYS A 20 1.76 -7.46 -7.90
N THR A 21 0.82 -7.91 -8.73
CA THR A 21 -0.35 -7.11 -9.09
C THR A 21 -1.26 -6.91 -7.87
N VAL A 22 -2.16 -5.92 -7.91
CA VAL A 22 -3.14 -5.70 -6.84
C VAL A 22 -4.00 -6.94 -6.61
N GLY A 23 -4.44 -7.58 -7.69
CA GLY A 23 -5.22 -8.81 -7.65
C GLY A 23 -4.49 -9.92 -6.93
N GLU A 24 -3.22 -10.15 -7.24
CA GLU A 24 -2.40 -11.18 -6.57
C GLU A 24 -2.08 -10.82 -5.11
N LEU A 25 -1.80 -9.55 -4.83
CA LEU A 25 -1.40 -9.09 -3.49
C LEU A 25 -2.54 -9.17 -2.47
N LEU A 26 -3.78 -8.97 -2.91
CA LEU A 26 -4.94 -8.83 -2.04
C LEU A 26 -5.95 -9.97 -2.16
N PHE A 27 -5.70 -10.99 -2.99
CA PHE A 27 -6.71 -12.01 -3.30
C PHE A 27 -7.27 -12.70 -2.05
N ASP A 28 -6.43 -13.10 -1.11
CA ASP A 28 -6.81 -13.72 0.16
C ASP A 28 -7.72 -12.81 1.00
N LEU A 29 -7.40 -11.52 1.09
CA LEU A 29 -8.22 -10.56 1.84
C LEU A 29 -9.52 -10.22 1.11
N MET A 30 -9.47 -10.13 -0.22
CA MET A 30 -10.64 -9.78 -1.03
C MET A 30 -11.64 -10.94 -1.09
N SER A 31 -11.18 -12.18 -0.92
CA SER A 31 -12.00 -13.39 -0.90
C SER A 31 -12.35 -13.89 0.51
N GLU A 32 -11.97 -13.16 1.57
CA GLU A 32 -12.15 -13.59 2.98
C GLU A 32 -13.59 -13.99 3.33
N ASN A 33 -14.57 -13.32 2.73
CA ASN A 33 -16.01 -13.59 2.93
C ASN A 33 -16.61 -14.46 1.81
N ASN A 34 -15.80 -15.28 1.14
CA ASN A 34 -16.19 -16.15 0.03
C ASN A 34 -16.81 -15.43 -1.17
N TRP A 35 -16.43 -14.17 -1.42
CA TRP A 35 -16.96 -13.41 -2.55
C TRP A 35 -16.79 -14.16 -3.88
N GLN A 36 -17.91 -14.53 -4.50
CA GLN A 36 -17.94 -15.34 -5.72
C GLN A 36 -17.24 -14.63 -6.89
N GLY A 37 -17.24 -13.30 -6.90
CA GLY A 37 -16.56 -12.48 -7.91
C GLY A 37 -15.06 -12.32 -7.70
N ALA A 38 -14.48 -12.79 -6.59
CA ALA A 38 -13.09 -12.47 -6.22
C ALA A 38 -12.05 -12.99 -7.22
N HIS A 39 -12.26 -14.17 -7.81
CA HIS A 39 -11.33 -14.72 -8.79
C HIS A 39 -11.33 -13.90 -10.09
N ASN A 40 -12.52 -13.53 -10.58
CA ASN A 40 -12.64 -12.66 -11.75
C ASN A 40 -12.06 -11.27 -11.49
N TRP A 41 -12.29 -10.72 -10.28
CA TRP A 41 -11.69 -9.47 -9.86
C TRP A 41 -10.15 -9.54 -9.82
N ARG A 42 -9.58 -10.61 -9.28
CA ARG A 42 -8.12 -10.83 -9.24
C ARG A 42 -7.51 -10.76 -10.64
N LEU A 43 -8.12 -11.43 -11.61
CA LEU A 43 -7.66 -11.42 -13.00
C LEU A 43 -7.77 -10.03 -13.64
N LYS A 44 -8.76 -9.23 -13.25
CA LYS A 44 -8.93 -7.86 -13.72
C LYS A 44 -7.94 -6.89 -13.09
N ALA A 45 -7.65 -7.03 -11.79
CA ALA A 45 -6.73 -6.19 -11.03
C ALA A 45 -5.26 -6.52 -11.30
N ALA A 46 -4.89 -6.71 -12.57
CA ALA A 46 -3.61 -7.25 -13.04
C ALA A 46 -2.50 -6.18 -13.25
N GLN A 47 -2.58 -5.05 -12.57
CA GLN A 47 -1.51 -4.05 -12.55
C GLN A 47 -1.05 -3.79 -11.11
N ILE A 48 0.10 -3.13 -10.97
CA ILE A 48 0.58 -2.65 -9.67
C ILE A 48 -0.36 -1.60 -9.08
N ALA A 49 -0.29 -1.45 -7.76
CA ALA A 49 -1.14 -0.49 -7.06
C ALA A 49 -0.88 0.95 -7.51
N PRO A 50 -1.92 1.74 -7.83
CA PRO A 50 -1.82 3.19 -7.91
C PRO A 50 -1.42 3.76 -6.54
N THR A 51 -0.91 4.99 -6.53
CA THR A 51 -0.53 5.66 -5.28
C THR A 51 -1.72 5.79 -4.33
N LEU A 52 -1.55 5.34 -3.09
CA LEU A 52 -2.45 5.64 -1.98
C LEU A 52 -2.17 7.05 -1.43
N VAL A 53 -3.22 7.79 -1.11
CA VAL A 53 -3.10 9.16 -0.58
C VAL A 53 -3.98 9.28 0.65
N GLY A 54 -3.36 9.43 1.83
CA GLY A 54 -4.03 9.39 3.13
C GLY A 54 -4.87 10.61 3.52
N GLY A 55 -5.07 11.55 2.59
CA GLY A 55 -5.70 12.85 2.88
C GLY A 55 -4.95 13.68 3.92
N SER A 56 -5.51 14.84 4.27
CA SER A 56 -5.01 15.76 5.29
C SER A 56 -6.02 15.94 6.42
N LYS A 57 -5.71 16.75 7.43
CA LYS A 57 -6.69 17.12 8.46
C LYS A 57 -7.79 18.06 7.93
N LYS A 58 -7.52 18.80 6.85
CA LYS A 58 -8.40 19.85 6.31
C LYS A 58 -9.21 19.39 5.09
N HIS A 59 -8.66 18.44 4.32
CA HIS A 59 -9.23 17.94 3.07
C HIS A 59 -8.87 16.46 2.86
N GLY A 60 -9.79 15.68 2.28
CA GLY A 60 -9.60 14.25 1.98
C GLY A 60 -10.07 13.36 3.13
N GLY A 61 -10.96 12.42 2.82
CA GLY A 61 -11.47 11.43 3.77
C GLY A 61 -10.65 10.14 3.74
N ALA A 62 -11.24 9.03 4.18
CA ALA A 62 -10.68 7.70 3.94
C ALA A 62 -10.97 7.25 2.50
N ASP A 63 -10.52 8.03 1.52
CA ASP A 63 -10.65 7.76 0.07
C ASP A 63 -9.27 7.50 -0.55
N LEU A 64 -9.23 6.89 -1.73
CA LEU A 64 -7.97 6.52 -2.39
C LEU A 64 -7.31 7.70 -3.14
N GLY A 65 -7.63 8.94 -2.74
CA GLY A 65 -7.00 10.16 -3.22
C GLY A 65 -7.84 11.01 -4.18
N PRO A 66 -7.21 11.94 -4.90
CA PRO A 66 -7.90 12.84 -5.81
C PRO A 66 -8.55 12.08 -6.99
N THR A 67 -9.37 12.78 -7.77
CA THR A 67 -10.14 12.19 -8.87
C THR A 67 -9.32 11.32 -9.81
N ARG A 68 -8.08 11.71 -10.13
CA ARG A 68 -7.19 10.92 -10.99
C ARG A 68 -6.80 9.59 -10.35
N SER A 69 -6.42 9.59 -9.07
CA SER A 69 -6.10 8.36 -8.33
C SER A 69 -7.31 7.43 -8.26
N LYS A 70 -8.49 7.97 -7.97
CA LYS A 70 -9.74 7.17 -7.93
C LYS A 70 -10.08 6.53 -9.27
N ARG A 71 -9.80 7.20 -10.39
CA ARG A 71 -9.96 6.62 -11.73
C ARG A 71 -9.00 5.46 -11.98
N ALA A 72 -7.73 5.61 -11.60
CA ALA A 72 -6.74 4.52 -11.71
C ALA A 72 -7.15 3.30 -10.86
N TRP A 73 -7.70 3.53 -9.67
CA TRP A 73 -8.27 2.43 -8.86
C TRP A 73 -9.50 1.79 -9.51
N ALA A 74 -10.38 2.58 -10.14
CA ALA A 74 -11.56 2.06 -10.83
C ALA A 74 -11.21 1.17 -12.04
N GLU A 75 -10.10 1.45 -12.73
CA GLU A 75 -9.57 0.59 -13.80
C GLU A 75 -9.22 -0.81 -13.28
N LEU A 76 -8.76 -0.91 -12.02
CA LEU A 76 -8.52 -2.18 -11.32
C LEU A 76 -9.78 -2.80 -10.70
N GLY A 77 -10.95 -2.21 -10.96
CA GLY A 77 -12.19 -2.66 -10.36
C GLY A 77 -12.24 -2.40 -8.85
N VAL A 78 -11.68 -1.28 -8.38
CA VAL A 78 -11.75 -0.85 -6.98
C VAL A 78 -12.41 0.53 -6.88
N ASP A 79 -13.42 0.65 -6.02
CA ASP A 79 -14.06 1.93 -5.74
C ASP A 79 -13.18 2.73 -4.78
N GLY A 80 -12.51 3.74 -5.33
CA GLY A 80 -11.63 4.61 -4.57
C GLY A 80 -12.31 5.71 -3.78
N SER A 81 -13.65 5.79 -3.74
CA SER A 81 -14.37 6.86 -3.04
C SER A 81 -14.43 6.70 -1.51
N GLY A 82 -14.01 5.54 -0.98
CA GLY A 82 -14.01 5.27 0.45
C GLY A 82 -13.29 3.98 0.81
N LEU A 83 -13.29 3.62 2.09
CA LEU A 83 -12.85 2.33 2.59
C LEU A 83 -13.97 1.57 3.32
N TRP A 84 -13.99 0.26 3.13
CA TRP A 84 -14.87 -0.66 3.85
C TRP A 84 -14.27 -1.16 5.15
N ASP A 85 -15.14 -1.66 6.01
CA ASP A 85 -14.77 -2.25 7.30
C ASP A 85 -14.46 -3.75 7.19
N SER A 86 -15.00 -4.42 6.16
CA SER A 86 -14.79 -5.85 5.88
C SER A 86 -14.67 -6.11 4.37
N ALA A 87 -14.21 -7.31 4.01
CA ALA A 87 -14.20 -7.81 2.63
C ALA A 87 -15.63 -7.85 2.03
N PRO A 88 -15.77 -7.87 0.69
CA PRO A 88 -17.06 -7.96 0.02
C PRO A 88 -17.82 -9.22 0.46
N PRO A 89 -19.15 -9.16 0.71
CA PRO A 89 -19.93 -10.37 1.01
C PRO A 89 -19.95 -11.35 -0.16
N GLU A 90 -20.35 -12.61 0.12
CA GLU A 90 -20.35 -13.71 -0.85
C GLU A 90 -21.03 -13.35 -2.19
N ASP A 91 -22.22 -12.74 -2.12
CA ASP A 91 -23.09 -12.38 -3.23
C ASP A 91 -22.85 -10.95 -3.77
N PHE A 92 -21.77 -10.30 -3.35
CA PHE A 92 -21.50 -8.92 -3.74
C PHE A 92 -21.41 -8.76 -5.26
N SER A 93 -22.17 -7.79 -5.78
CA SER A 93 -22.12 -7.37 -7.17
C SER A 93 -21.70 -5.90 -7.26
N GLY A 94 -20.72 -5.62 -8.13
CA GLY A 94 -20.22 -4.28 -8.37
C GLY A 94 -18.72 -4.15 -8.10
N MET A 95 -18.33 -2.94 -7.71
CA MET A 95 -16.94 -2.57 -7.53
C MET A 95 -16.59 -2.48 -6.03
N PRO A 96 -15.75 -3.37 -5.49
CA PRO A 96 -15.45 -3.40 -4.06
C PRO A 96 -14.62 -2.19 -3.62
N ARG A 97 -14.71 -1.83 -2.34
CA ARG A 97 -13.77 -0.89 -1.71
C ARG A 97 -12.72 -1.66 -0.92
N LEU A 98 -11.53 -1.09 -0.83
CA LEU A 98 -10.48 -1.65 0.01
C LEU A 98 -10.83 -1.49 1.50
N THR A 99 -10.29 -2.38 2.32
CA THR A 99 -10.27 -2.21 3.77
C THR A 99 -8.97 -1.52 4.21
N VAL A 100 -8.93 -1.05 5.47
CA VAL A 100 -7.70 -0.49 6.06
C VAL A 100 -6.55 -1.50 5.97
N ARG A 101 -6.80 -2.77 6.28
CA ARG A 101 -5.81 -3.86 6.20
C ARG A 101 -5.25 -4.03 4.79
N MET A 102 -6.10 -4.01 3.77
CA MET A 102 -5.66 -4.09 2.37
C MET A 102 -4.76 -2.91 1.99
N THR A 103 -5.12 -1.69 2.41
CA THR A 103 -4.27 -0.51 2.14
C THR A 103 -2.92 -0.57 2.84
N ALA A 104 -2.86 -1.12 4.06
CA ALA A 104 -1.61 -1.34 4.78
C ALA A 104 -0.71 -2.33 4.05
N ARG A 105 -1.29 -3.44 3.56
CA ARG A 105 -0.55 -4.44 2.79
C ARG A 105 -0.03 -3.88 1.46
N ILE A 106 -0.82 -3.05 0.76
CA ILE A 106 -0.36 -2.33 -0.44
C ILE A 106 0.87 -1.46 -0.15
N GLN A 107 0.91 -0.78 1.00
CA GLN A 107 2.08 0.01 1.41
C GLN A 107 3.29 -0.85 1.82
N GLY A 108 3.13 -2.15 1.99
CA GLY A 108 4.18 -3.06 2.44
C GLY A 108 4.34 -3.12 3.96
N PHE A 109 3.31 -2.75 4.73
CA PHE A 109 3.30 -3.04 6.16
C PHE A 109 3.14 -4.54 6.42
N PRO A 110 3.77 -5.08 7.47
CA PRO A 110 3.45 -6.40 8.00
C PRO A 110 1.97 -6.52 8.34
N ASP A 111 1.41 -7.71 8.12
CA ASP A 111 -0.01 -7.99 8.32
C ASP A 111 -0.46 -7.90 9.79
N ASP A 112 0.47 -8.05 10.72
CA ASP A 112 0.31 -7.92 12.17
C ASP A 112 0.55 -6.49 12.70
N TRP A 113 0.91 -5.54 11.82
CA TRP A 113 1.15 -4.16 12.20
C TRP A 113 -0.11 -3.49 12.76
N GLN A 114 0.05 -2.82 13.91
CA GLN A 114 -1.05 -2.16 14.61
C GLN A 114 -1.11 -0.66 14.27
N PHE A 115 -2.28 -0.20 13.84
CA PHE A 115 -2.57 1.23 13.64
C PHE A 115 -3.56 1.72 14.70
N PHE A 116 -3.42 2.98 15.12
CA PHE A 116 -4.22 3.52 16.20
C PHE A 116 -5.27 4.53 15.73
N GLY A 117 -6.45 4.49 16.34
CA GLY A 117 -7.55 5.41 16.09
C GLY A 117 -8.67 4.83 15.22
N LYS A 118 -9.62 5.67 14.81
CA LYS A 118 -10.72 5.27 13.92
C LYS A 118 -10.23 5.07 12.48
N LYS A 119 -11.09 4.57 11.59
CA LYS A 119 -10.80 4.28 10.18
C LYS A 119 -10.03 5.40 9.45
N THR A 120 -10.53 6.63 9.44
CA THR A 120 -9.87 7.75 8.73
C THR A 120 -8.49 8.11 9.32
N PRO A 121 -8.32 8.27 10.65
CA PRO A 121 -6.98 8.41 11.24
C PRO A 121 -6.01 7.25 10.94
N MET A 122 -6.46 5.99 10.95
CA MET A 122 -5.63 4.83 10.60
C MET A 122 -5.21 4.88 9.13
N TYR A 123 -6.16 5.09 8.23
CA TYR A 123 -5.85 5.22 6.81
C TYR A 123 -4.89 6.37 6.52
N ARG A 124 -5.00 7.50 7.24
CA ARG A 124 -4.05 8.61 7.10
C ARG A 124 -2.63 8.22 7.50
N GLN A 125 -2.47 7.41 8.55
CA GLN A 125 -1.15 6.87 8.92
C GLN A 125 -0.58 6.03 7.80
N ILE A 126 -1.39 5.16 7.19
CA ILE A 126 -0.97 4.27 6.09
C ILE A 126 -0.65 5.07 4.82
N GLY A 127 -1.61 5.86 4.33
CA GLY A 127 -1.51 6.55 3.05
C GLY A 127 -0.47 7.68 3.02
N ASN A 128 -0.05 8.19 4.18
CA ASN A 128 1.01 9.20 4.28
C ASN A 128 2.33 8.64 4.83
N ALA A 129 2.40 7.35 5.16
CA ALA A 129 3.65 6.72 5.56
C ALA A 129 4.62 6.62 4.37
N PHE A 130 5.91 6.64 4.70
CA PHE A 130 6.92 6.19 3.76
C PHE A 130 6.87 4.65 3.69
N PRO A 131 6.84 4.02 2.50
CA PRO A 131 6.70 2.57 2.40
C PRO A 131 7.80 1.83 3.17
N PRO A 132 7.46 0.88 4.08
CA PRO A 132 8.45 0.17 4.88
C PRO A 132 9.57 -0.50 4.08
N PRO A 133 9.33 -1.16 2.93
CA PRO A 133 10.42 -1.78 2.15
C PRO A 133 11.46 -0.77 1.66
N VAL A 134 11.02 0.43 1.26
CA VAL A 134 11.92 1.50 0.81
C VAL A 134 12.66 2.10 2.01
N ALA A 135 11.96 2.29 3.15
CA ALA A 135 12.55 2.77 4.39
C ALA A 135 13.69 1.84 4.85
N GLU A 136 13.47 0.54 4.78
CA GLU A 136 14.45 -0.49 5.13
C GLU A 136 15.67 -0.42 4.20
N ALA A 137 15.46 -0.41 2.89
CA ALA A 137 16.54 -0.37 1.91
C ALA A 137 17.46 0.85 2.12
N VAL A 138 16.88 2.04 2.30
CA VAL A 138 17.63 3.26 2.60
C VAL A 138 18.30 3.18 3.98
N GLY A 139 17.58 2.70 5.00
CA GLY A 139 18.08 2.54 6.36
C GLY A 139 19.32 1.64 6.44
N ARG A 140 19.36 0.55 5.67
CA ARG A 140 20.53 -0.34 5.58
C ARG A 140 21.76 0.38 5.03
N GLN A 141 21.59 1.25 4.04
CA GLN A 141 22.71 2.04 3.50
C GLN A 141 23.21 3.09 4.49
N ILE A 142 22.30 3.70 5.25
CA ILE A 142 22.66 4.60 6.36
C ILE A 142 23.47 3.84 7.43
N ILE A 143 23.05 2.63 7.81
CA ILE A 143 23.77 1.80 8.78
C ILE A 143 25.18 1.45 8.28
N LYS A 144 25.35 1.11 7.00
CA LYS A 144 26.67 0.86 6.40
C LYS A 144 27.56 2.09 6.50
N ALA A 145 27.02 3.26 6.16
CA ALA A 145 27.75 4.52 6.19
C ALA A 145 28.22 4.87 7.62
N LEU A 146 27.33 4.75 8.60
CA LEU A 146 27.66 4.99 10.02
C LEU A 146 28.71 4.02 10.57
N LYS A 147 28.72 2.77 10.08
CA LYS A 147 29.73 1.76 10.44
C LYS A 147 31.03 1.89 9.65
N ARG A 148 31.14 2.86 8.72
CA ARG A 148 32.29 3.05 7.82
C ARG A 148 32.71 1.76 7.10
N LYS A 149 31.74 0.92 6.75
CA LYS A 149 31.99 -0.32 5.99
C LYS A 149 32.02 0.02 4.51
N ILE A 150 33.13 -0.34 3.85
CA ILE A 150 33.25 -0.38 2.39
C ILE A 150 32.95 -1.83 1.99
N GLU A 151 32.18 -2.02 0.92
CA GLU A 151 31.94 -3.35 0.32
C GLU A 151 33.21 -3.92 -0.30
#